data_AF-A0A7F5RG32-F1
#
_entry.id   AF-A0A7F5RG32-F1
#
_cell.length_a   1.000
_cell.length_b   1.000
_cell.length_c   1.000
_cell.angle_alpha   90.00
_cell.angle_beta   90.00
_cell.angle_gamma   90.00
#
_symmetry.space_group_name_H-M   'P 1'
#
loop_
_entity.id
_entity.type
_entity.pdbx_description
1 polymer ?
#
loop_
_entity_poly.entity_id
_entity_poly.type
_entity_poly.pdbx_seq_one_letter_code
_entity_poly.pdbx_strand_id
1 'polypeptide(L)'
;KRQHEVIDVFSTVLLLFPEFNFDFKFVCRNSETLLHFLKGCLGTGILAMPKAFYHSGYLVGIIATVLIGGICTYCIHMLIRAEYELCKRRKVPSLTYHEVAEIAFLEGPPKVQKYSIYAKHAVNIFLLIYQLGICCVYVVFIGTNVKSVCDTYFPEMSVSIYMLMFLLPLILINWVRNLKRLAPFCTAANVITLIGYAIIFYYIIRNKPSFDNRSPTGQYDHFPLFFGTVLFSLEAIGVIMPLENEMKSPKNFARPFGVLNIGMGLVVSIYLIMGLLGYLSYGADVEPAITLNLPPDD
;
A
#
# COMPACT_ATOMS: atom_id res chain seq x y z
N LYS A 1 13.21 -12.89 27.90
CA LYS A 1 12.95 -11.65 28.67
C LYS A 1 14.08 -10.58 28.56
N ARG A 2 14.87 -10.52 27.48
CA ARG A 2 15.79 -9.38 27.22
C ARG A 2 16.45 -9.35 25.83
N GLN A 3 15.77 -9.82 24.79
CA GLN A 3 16.23 -9.70 23.39
C GLN A 3 15.09 -9.39 22.39
N HIS A 4 13.87 -9.15 22.87
CA HIS A 4 12.71 -8.80 22.04
C HIS A 4 12.40 -7.29 21.99
N GLU A 5 13.16 -6.44 22.69
CA GLU A 5 12.80 -5.02 22.90
C GLU A 5 13.47 -4.02 21.94
N VAL A 6 14.32 -4.47 21.00
CA VAL A 6 15.00 -3.55 20.04
C VAL A 6 14.32 -3.52 18.67
N ILE A 7 13.45 -4.49 18.38
CA ILE A 7 12.66 -4.54 17.13
C ILE A 7 11.38 -3.70 17.24
N ASP A 8 10.97 -3.31 18.46
CA ASP A 8 9.73 -2.58 18.72
C ASP A 8 9.70 -1.15 18.17
N VAL A 9 10.83 -0.47 17.98
CA VAL A 9 10.82 0.93 17.50
C VAL A 9 10.46 1.01 16.01
N PHE A 10 10.93 0.06 15.20
CA PHE A 10 10.56 -0.04 13.78
C PHE A 10 9.18 -0.68 13.59
N SER A 11 8.79 -1.63 14.45
CA SER A 11 7.39 -2.11 14.50
C SER A 11 6.40 -1.02 14.92
N THR A 12 6.83 0.03 15.65
CA THR A 12 5.91 1.13 15.98
C THR A 12 5.73 2.09 14.81
N VAL A 13 6.73 2.25 13.94
CA VAL A 13 6.57 2.94 12.65
C VAL A 13 5.60 2.17 11.73
N LEU A 14 5.57 0.84 11.82
CA LEU A 14 4.53 -0.01 11.23
C LEU A 14 3.13 0.28 11.78
N LEU A 15 3.00 0.72 13.02
CA LEU A 15 1.70 0.95 13.67
C LEU A 15 1.05 2.30 13.33
N LEU A 16 1.77 3.20 12.65
CA LEU A 16 1.19 4.48 12.26
C LEU A 16 0.41 4.37 10.95
N PHE A 17 0.91 3.60 9.98
CA PHE A 17 0.24 3.32 8.70
C PHE A 17 0.96 2.10 8.06
N PRO A 18 0.41 0.89 7.91
CA PRO A 18 -0.95 0.32 8.10
C PRO A 18 -1.02 -0.74 9.24
N GLU A 19 -2.22 -1.18 9.66
CA GLU A 19 -2.50 -2.29 10.64
C GLU A 19 -2.91 -1.83 12.07
N PHE A 20 -4.10 -2.17 12.58
CA PHE A 20 -4.46 -3.45 13.21
C PHE A 20 -3.62 -3.82 14.45
N ASN A 21 -4.26 -3.80 15.63
CA ASN A 21 -4.10 -4.85 16.63
C ASN A 21 -5.34 -4.86 17.54
N PHE A 22 -6.46 -5.40 17.04
CA PHE A 22 -7.54 -5.80 17.95
C PHE A 22 -7.09 -7.11 18.59
N ASP A 23 -6.69 -7.02 19.85
CA ASP A 23 -6.52 -8.15 20.77
C ASP A 23 -7.88 -8.80 21.13
N PHE A 24 -8.76 -8.91 20.13
CA PHE A 24 -10.04 -9.58 20.17
C PHE A 24 -10.07 -10.51 18.97
N LYS A 25 -10.12 -11.82 19.22
CA LYS A 25 -10.47 -12.86 18.23
C LYS A 25 -11.86 -12.59 17.63
N PHE A 26 -11.99 -11.60 16.74
CA PHE A 26 -13.21 -11.40 15.95
C PHE A 26 -13.02 -12.09 14.62
N VAL A 27 -13.59 -13.29 14.55
CA VAL A 27 -13.78 -14.02 13.31
C VAL A 27 -14.53 -13.15 12.30
N CYS A 28 -13.82 -12.61 11.31
CA CYS A 28 -14.40 -11.66 10.35
C CYS A 28 -15.24 -12.38 9.29
N ARG A 29 -16.35 -11.75 8.89
CA ARG A 29 -17.14 -12.17 7.72
C ARG A 29 -16.43 -11.72 6.44
N ASN A 30 -16.59 -12.44 5.33
CA ASN A 30 -15.94 -12.13 4.05
C ASN A 30 -16.06 -10.65 3.60
N SER A 31 -17.18 -9.98 3.89
CA SER A 31 -17.39 -8.57 3.56
C SER A 31 -16.57 -7.62 4.44
N GLU A 32 -16.41 -7.93 5.73
CA GLU A 32 -15.58 -7.16 6.66
C GLU A 32 -14.11 -7.33 6.27
N THR A 33 -13.70 -8.57 6.00
CA THR A 33 -12.36 -8.89 5.48
C THR A 33 -12.08 -8.13 4.18
N LEU A 34 -13.02 -8.09 3.25
CA LEU A 34 -12.88 -7.32 2.01
C LEU A 34 -12.73 -5.82 2.27
N LEU A 35 -13.50 -5.24 3.21
CA LEU A 35 -13.35 -3.83 3.58
C LEU A 35 -11.99 -3.54 4.23
N HIS A 36 -11.51 -4.43 5.09
CA HIS A 36 -10.18 -4.33 5.68
C HIS A 36 -9.08 -4.47 4.63
N PHE A 37 -9.24 -5.39 3.67
CA PHE A 37 -8.35 -5.55 2.52
C PHE A 37 -8.25 -4.26 1.69
N LEU A 38 -9.40 -3.71 1.29
CA LEU A 38 -9.47 -2.47 0.50
C LEU A 38 -8.82 -1.31 1.24
N LYS A 39 -9.12 -1.15 2.54
CA LYS A 39 -8.48 -0.11 3.37
C LYS A 39 -6.96 -0.29 3.47
N GLY A 40 -6.47 -1.52 3.56
CA GLY A 40 -5.05 -1.82 3.60
C GLY A 40 -4.32 -1.53 2.28
N CYS A 41 -5.01 -1.65 1.15
CA CYS A 41 -4.45 -1.35 -0.16
C CYS A 41 -4.55 0.14 -0.52
N LEU A 42 -5.65 0.82 -0.17
CA LEU A 42 -5.94 2.20 -0.57
C LEU A 42 -5.16 3.24 0.29
N GLY A 43 -3.84 3.28 0.10
CA GLY A 43 -2.94 4.30 0.68
C GLY A 43 -2.65 5.46 -0.26
N THR A 44 -1.59 6.22 0.02
CA THR A 44 -1.14 7.36 -0.81
C THR A 44 -0.69 6.99 -2.22
N GLY A 45 -0.43 5.70 -2.50
CA GLY A 45 -0.07 5.22 -3.83
C GLY A 45 -1.12 5.53 -4.91
N ILE A 46 -2.41 5.53 -4.56
CA ILE A 46 -3.49 5.90 -5.48
C ILE A 46 -3.32 7.33 -6.03
N LEU A 47 -2.78 8.24 -5.23
CA LEU A 47 -2.65 9.66 -5.57
C LEU A 47 -1.52 9.91 -6.58
N ALA A 48 -0.58 8.97 -6.70
CA ALA A 48 0.52 9.01 -7.66
C ALA A 48 0.20 8.31 -9.00
N MET A 49 -0.91 7.56 -9.08
CA MET A 49 -1.34 6.88 -10.32
C MET A 49 -1.44 7.82 -11.54
N PRO A 50 -1.99 9.04 -11.43
CA PRO A 50 -2.10 9.95 -12.58
C PRO A 50 -0.73 10.29 -13.19
N LYS A 51 0.29 10.56 -12.36
CA LYS A 51 1.66 10.81 -12.82
C LYS A 51 2.28 9.56 -13.45
N ALA A 52 1.98 8.38 -12.92
CA ALA A 52 2.42 7.13 -13.52
C ALA A 52 1.85 6.96 -14.96
N PHE A 53 0.57 7.29 -15.16
CA PHE A 53 -0.07 7.25 -16.47
C PHE A 53 0.48 8.30 -17.43
N TYR A 54 0.91 9.46 -16.93
CA TYR A 54 1.67 10.43 -17.73
C TYR A 54 2.99 9.84 -18.25
N HIS A 55 3.72 9.07 -17.43
CA HIS A 55 4.99 8.45 -17.83
C HIS A 55 4.82 7.31 -18.85
N SER A 56 3.77 6.50 -18.73
CA SER A 56 3.53 5.34 -19.61
C SER A 56 2.63 5.62 -20.81
N GLY A 57 1.84 6.69 -20.79
CA GLY A 57 0.74 6.92 -21.73
C GLY A 57 -0.51 6.12 -21.36
N TYR A 58 -1.69 6.58 -21.77
CA TYR A 58 -2.94 6.01 -21.26
C TYR A 58 -3.17 4.55 -21.69
N LEU A 59 -2.80 4.17 -22.92
CA LEU A 59 -3.07 2.82 -23.44
C LEU A 59 -2.12 1.79 -22.82
N VAL A 60 -0.83 2.10 -22.82
CA VAL A 60 0.19 1.26 -22.18
C VAL A 60 -0.05 1.20 -20.67
N GLY A 61 -0.40 2.32 -20.05
CA GLY A 61 -0.74 2.40 -18.63
C GLY A 61 -1.89 1.47 -18.25
N ILE A 62 -2.98 1.44 -19.04
CA ILE A 62 -4.11 0.51 -18.80
C ILE A 62 -3.66 -0.94 -18.89
N ILE A 63 -3.02 -1.32 -20.01
CA ILE A 63 -2.62 -2.72 -20.26
C ILE A 63 -1.62 -3.17 -19.21
N ALA A 64 -0.58 -2.38 -18.95
CA ALA A 64 0.47 -2.73 -18.02
C ALA A 64 -0.04 -2.76 -16.57
N THR A 65 -0.93 -1.85 -16.15
CA THR A 65 -1.52 -1.88 -14.80
C THR A 65 -2.34 -3.16 -14.58
N VAL A 66 -3.13 -3.59 -15.57
CA VAL A 66 -3.88 -4.86 -15.49
C VAL A 66 -2.93 -6.06 -15.42
N LEU A 67 -1.87 -6.07 -16.24
CA LEU A 67 -0.88 -7.14 -16.23
C LEU A 67 -0.12 -7.22 -14.91
N ILE A 68 0.36 -6.08 -14.40
CA ILE A 68 1.06 -6.00 -13.11
C ILE A 68 0.13 -6.45 -11.98
N GLY A 69 -1.12 -5.97 -11.94
CA GLY A 69 -2.11 -6.41 -10.96
C GLY A 69 -2.40 -7.92 -11.03
N GLY A 70 -2.46 -8.49 -12.24
CA GLY A 70 -2.58 -9.93 -12.44
C GLY A 70 -1.38 -10.71 -11.91
N ILE A 71 -0.16 -10.24 -12.18
CA ILE A 71 1.09 -10.83 -11.68
C ILE A 71 1.15 -10.76 -10.14
N CYS A 72 0.88 -9.60 -9.55
CA CYS A 72 0.83 -9.44 -8.09
C CYS A 72 -0.18 -10.39 -7.46
N THR A 73 -1.40 -10.45 -8.01
CA THR A 73 -2.44 -11.36 -7.53
C THR A 73 -2.00 -12.82 -7.62
N TYR A 74 -1.37 -13.22 -8.73
CA TYR A 74 -0.82 -14.57 -8.90
C TYR A 74 0.27 -14.89 -7.86
N CYS A 75 1.20 -13.96 -7.62
CA CYS A 75 2.24 -14.12 -6.61
C CYS A 75 1.65 -14.33 -5.21
N ILE A 76 0.61 -13.57 -4.85
CA ILE A 76 -0.10 -13.72 -3.57
C ILE A 76 -0.78 -15.09 -3.49
N HIS A 77 -1.45 -15.56 -4.54
CA HIS A 77 -2.02 -16.91 -4.57
C HIS A 77 -0.96 -17.99 -4.37
N MET A 78 0.18 -17.85 -5.03
CA MET A 78 1.28 -18.81 -4.92
C MET A 78 1.82 -18.86 -3.48
N LEU A 79 1.99 -17.69 -2.86
CA LEU A 79 2.42 -17.56 -1.47
C LEU A 79 1.43 -18.25 -0.50
N ILE A 80 0.14 -17.95 -0.62
CA ILE A 80 -0.89 -18.48 0.29
C ILE A 80 -1.02 -20.00 0.14
N ARG A 81 -0.93 -20.51 -1.09
CA ARG A 81 -0.91 -21.97 -1.33
C ARG A 81 0.29 -22.63 -0.68
N ALA A 82 1.46 -21.99 -0.76
CA ALA A 82 2.67 -22.50 -0.11
C ALA A 82 2.52 -22.47 1.41
N GLU A 83 2.04 -21.36 1.99
CA GLU A 83 1.76 -21.25 3.42
C GLU A 83 0.82 -22.34 3.91
N TYR A 84 -0.32 -22.52 3.22
CA TYR A 84 -1.34 -23.50 3.60
C TYR A 84 -0.80 -24.93 3.63
N GLU A 85 0.00 -25.30 2.62
CA GLU A 85 0.64 -26.61 2.54
C GLU A 85 1.67 -26.82 3.66
N LEU A 86 2.47 -25.79 3.99
CA LEU A 86 3.44 -25.84 5.08
C LEU A 86 2.77 -25.92 6.46
N CYS A 87 1.73 -25.12 6.69
CA CYS A 87 0.90 -25.16 7.91
C CYS A 87 0.30 -26.56 8.13
N LYS A 88 -0.21 -27.18 7.06
CA LYS A 88 -0.75 -28.55 7.10
C LYS A 88 0.32 -29.59 7.46
N ARG A 89 1.53 -29.49 6.91
CA ARG A 89 2.65 -30.42 7.21
C ARG A 89 3.18 -30.27 8.63
N ARG A 90 3.38 -29.03 9.08
CA ARG A 90 3.90 -28.70 10.42
C ARG A 90 2.85 -28.76 11.53
N LYS A 91 1.56 -28.87 11.19
CA LYS A 91 0.42 -28.82 12.12
C LYS A 91 0.39 -27.54 12.96
N VAL A 92 0.71 -26.42 12.34
CA VAL A 92 0.63 -25.08 12.94
C VAL A 92 -0.57 -24.33 12.37
N PRO A 93 -1.22 -23.44 13.16
CA PRO A 93 -2.45 -22.78 12.73
C PRO A 93 -2.23 -21.74 11.63
N SER A 94 -1.10 -21.02 11.66
CA SER A 94 -0.73 -20.00 10.69
C SER A 94 0.78 -19.74 10.75
N LEU A 95 1.32 -19.14 9.69
CA LEU A 95 2.71 -18.67 9.63
C LEU A 95 2.77 -17.20 9.22
N THR A 96 3.79 -16.48 9.69
CA THR A 96 4.11 -15.14 9.20
C THR A 96 4.91 -15.19 7.88
N TYR A 97 4.95 -14.09 7.13
CA TYR A 97 5.59 -14.05 5.80
C TYR A 97 7.05 -14.53 5.79
N HIS A 98 7.86 -14.10 6.77
CA HIS A 98 9.26 -14.53 6.86
C HIS A 98 9.41 -15.98 7.37
N GLU A 99 8.45 -16.48 8.16
CA GLU A 99 8.44 -17.88 8.62
C GLU A 99 8.07 -18.84 7.49
N VAL A 100 7.17 -18.43 6.59
CA VAL A 100 6.84 -19.19 5.38
C VAL A 100 8.11 -19.45 4.58
N ALA A 101 8.97 -18.43 4.40
CA ALA A 101 10.24 -18.59 3.70
C ALA A 101 11.21 -19.54 4.42
N GLU A 102 11.35 -19.41 5.75
CA GLU A 102 12.20 -20.30 6.55
C GLU A 102 11.75 -21.77 6.42
N ILE A 103 10.47 -22.02 6.64
CA ILE A 103 9.90 -23.37 6.67
C ILE A 103 9.85 -23.98 5.27
N ALA A 104 9.60 -23.18 4.23
CA ALA A 104 9.66 -23.63 2.83
C ALA A 104 11.04 -24.20 2.50
N PHE A 105 12.11 -23.55 2.96
CA PHE A 105 13.48 -24.03 2.75
C PHE A 105 13.79 -25.26 3.60
N LEU A 106 13.31 -25.32 4.85
CA LEU A 106 13.49 -26.50 5.73
C LEU A 106 12.77 -27.75 5.22
N GLU A 107 11.60 -27.60 4.61
CA GLU A 107 10.82 -28.69 3.99
C GLU A 107 11.24 -28.98 2.54
N GLY A 108 12.16 -28.17 1.99
CA GLY A 108 12.69 -28.34 0.65
C GLY A 108 13.75 -29.44 0.54
N PRO A 109 14.36 -29.61 -0.65
CA PRO A 109 15.44 -30.57 -0.88
C PRO A 109 16.61 -30.39 0.12
N PRO A 110 17.32 -31.47 0.52
CA PRO A 110 18.40 -31.38 1.52
C PRO A 110 19.47 -30.33 1.24
N LYS A 111 19.73 -30.04 -0.05
CA LYS A 111 20.71 -29.03 -0.49
C LYS A 111 20.30 -27.60 -0.12
N VAL A 112 19.02 -27.28 -0.07
CA VAL A 112 18.50 -25.93 0.21
C VAL A 112 18.19 -25.70 1.69
N GLN A 113 17.99 -26.76 2.47
CA GLN A 113 17.64 -26.67 3.90
C GLN A 113 18.63 -25.86 4.72
N LYS A 114 19.93 -25.95 4.40
CA LYS A 114 21.00 -25.17 5.06
C LYS A 114 20.84 -23.65 4.88
N TYR A 115 20.07 -23.21 3.89
CA TYR A 115 19.83 -21.79 3.61
C TYR A 115 18.56 -21.23 4.27
N SER A 116 17.81 -22.02 5.04
CA SER A 116 16.53 -21.59 5.61
C SER A 116 16.62 -20.34 6.49
N ILE A 117 17.59 -20.29 7.39
CA ILE A 117 17.84 -19.13 8.27
C ILE A 117 18.22 -17.89 7.44
N TYR A 118 19.03 -18.08 6.39
CA TYR A 118 19.40 -16.99 5.49
C TYR A 118 18.18 -16.48 4.70
N ALA A 119 17.30 -17.36 4.24
CA ALA A 119 16.07 -16.98 3.55
C ALA A 119 15.14 -16.15 4.46
N LYS A 120 14.97 -16.56 5.72
CA LYS A 120 14.22 -15.80 6.74
C LYS A 120 14.77 -14.38 6.89
N HIS A 121 16.08 -14.26 7.12
CA HIS A 121 16.71 -12.95 7.31
C HIS A 121 16.65 -12.10 6.06
N ALA A 122 16.85 -12.67 4.87
CA ALA A 122 16.73 -11.94 3.61
C ALA A 122 15.32 -11.37 3.43
N VAL A 123 14.27 -12.17 3.63
CA VAL A 123 12.88 -11.72 3.55
C VAL A 123 12.59 -10.63 4.58
N ASN A 124 13.05 -10.81 5.82
CA ASN A 124 12.86 -9.80 6.87
C ASN A 124 13.57 -8.48 6.54
N ILE A 125 14.78 -8.52 5.98
CA ILE A 125 15.50 -7.33 5.53
C ILE A 125 14.74 -6.63 4.40
N PHE A 126 14.24 -7.37 3.41
CA PHE A 126 13.44 -6.78 2.33
C PHE A 126 12.15 -6.14 2.84
N LEU A 127 11.45 -6.78 3.78
CA LEU A 127 10.26 -6.20 4.43
C LEU A 127 10.60 -4.91 5.19
N LEU A 128 11.73 -4.87 5.91
CA LEU A 128 12.17 -3.67 6.62
C LEU A 128 12.50 -2.51 5.68
N ILE A 129 13.20 -2.81 4.57
CA ILE A 129 13.52 -1.81 3.54
C ILE A 129 12.23 -1.29 2.89
N TYR A 130 11.30 -2.19 2.56
CA TYR A 130 9.99 -1.84 2.00
C TYR A 130 9.22 -0.90 2.93
N GLN A 131 9.14 -1.23 4.22
CA GLN A 131 8.44 -0.40 5.20
C GLN A 131 9.11 0.97 5.38
N LEU A 132 10.44 1.00 5.47
CA LEU A 132 11.18 2.27 5.54
C LEU A 132 10.88 3.15 4.31
N GLY A 133 10.82 2.55 3.12
CA GLY A 133 10.46 3.24 1.88
C GLY A 133 9.05 3.84 1.94
N ILE A 134 8.06 3.09 2.42
CA ILE A 134 6.69 3.59 2.62
C ILE A 134 6.70 4.81 3.55
N CYS A 135 7.43 4.75 4.67
CA CYS A 135 7.52 5.86 5.62
C CYS A 135 8.13 7.11 5.00
N CYS A 136 9.19 6.96 4.20
CA CYS A 136 9.78 8.07 3.46
C CYS A 136 8.76 8.72 2.51
N VAL A 137 8.02 7.91 1.74
CA VAL A 137 6.98 8.41 0.83
C VAL A 137 5.88 9.16 1.60
N TYR A 138 5.44 8.66 2.75
CA TYR A 138 4.45 9.36 3.57
C TYR A 138 4.95 10.70 4.11
N VAL A 139 6.20 10.79 4.59
CA VAL A 139 6.78 12.05 5.07
C VAL A 139 6.88 13.08 3.94
N VAL A 140 7.33 12.67 2.75
CA VAL A 140 7.39 13.53 1.56
C VAL A 140 5.99 13.97 1.16
N PHE A 141 5.02 13.06 1.14
CA PHE A 141 3.63 13.37 0.80
C PHE A 141 3.03 14.39 1.77
N ILE A 142 3.17 14.20 3.08
CA ILE A 142 2.69 15.16 4.09
C ILE A 142 3.39 16.51 3.92
N GLY A 143 4.72 16.51 3.78
CA GLY A 143 5.50 17.74 3.65
C GLY A 143 5.14 18.57 2.42
N THR A 144 4.96 17.92 1.27
CA THR A 144 4.58 18.58 0.02
C THR A 144 3.16 19.14 0.06
N ASN A 145 2.20 18.38 0.58
CA ASN A 145 0.81 18.85 0.71
C ASN A 145 0.66 19.97 1.73
N VAL A 146 1.34 19.89 2.87
CA VAL A 146 1.28 20.97 3.87
C VAL A 146 1.95 22.24 3.34
N LYS A 147 3.10 22.11 2.66
CA LYS A 147 3.73 23.26 2.00
C LYS A 147 2.76 23.91 1.01
N SER A 148 2.11 23.13 0.16
CA SER A 148 1.15 23.64 -0.84
C SER A 148 0.03 24.48 -0.23
N VAL A 149 -0.42 24.14 0.99
CA VAL A 149 -1.43 24.92 1.72
C VAL A 149 -0.80 26.13 2.43
N CYS A 150 0.37 25.95 3.05
CA CYS A 150 1.01 27.02 3.81
C CYS A 150 1.55 28.14 2.93
N ASP A 151 2.06 27.85 1.73
CA ASP A 151 2.56 28.88 0.80
C ASP A 151 1.48 29.88 0.40
N THR A 152 0.20 29.51 0.48
CA THR A 152 -0.94 30.40 0.21
C THR A 152 -1.08 31.49 1.28
N TYR A 153 -0.67 31.22 2.53
CA TYR A 153 -0.90 32.10 3.68
C TYR A 153 0.37 32.65 4.32
N PHE A 154 1.51 32.01 4.10
CA PHE A 154 2.78 32.29 4.77
C PHE A 154 3.92 32.40 3.76
N PRO A 155 5.03 33.09 4.10
CA PRO A 155 6.19 33.17 3.21
C PRO A 155 6.75 31.78 2.89
N GLU A 156 7.18 31.61 1.65
CA GLU A 156 7.66 30.33 1.14
C GLU A 156 8.81 29.79 1.98
N MET A 157 8.64 28.57 2.49
CA MET A 157 9.68 27.82 3.19
C MET A 157 10.02 26.55 2.41
N SER A 158 11.25 26.06 2.56
CA SER A 158 11.67 24.82 1.89
C SER A 158 10.85 23.60 2.36
N VAL A 159 10.50 22.70 1.43
CA VAL A 159 9.78 21.44 1.72
C VAL A 159 10.50 20.64 2.82
N SER A 160 11.83 20.66 2.84
CA SER A 160 12.67 19.97 3.82
C SER A 160 12.39 20.37 5.26
N ILE A 161 12.05 21.65 5.50
CA ILE A 161 11.69 22.14 6.83
C ILE A 161 10.34 21.56 7.24
N TYR A 162 9.35 21.55 6.35
CA TYR A 162 8.06 20.88 6.60
C TYR A 162 8.24 19.38 6.89
N MET A 163 9.05 18.68 6.10
CA MET A 163 9.36 17.27 6.35
C MET A 163 9.98 17.06 7.75
N LEU A 164 10.93 17.90 8.16
CA LEU A 164 11.56 17.81 9.49
C LEU A 164 10.57 18.14 10.62
N MET A 165 9.72 19.16 10.43
CA MET A 165 8.69 19.55 11.38
C MET A 165 7.67 18.44 11.63
N PHE A 166 7.27 17.68 10.60
CA PHE A 166 6.34 16.55 10.75
C PHE A 166 7.02 15.25 11.16
N LEU A 167 8.32 15.07 10.85
CA LEU A 167 9.08 13.90 11.28
C LEU A 167 9.11 13.77 12.81
N LEU A 168 9.30 14.88 13.53
CA LEU A 168 9.40 14.87 14.99
C LEU A 168 8.08 14.41 15.68
N PRO A 169 6.89 14.98 15.37
CA PRO A 169 5.60 14.46 15.83
C PRO A 169 5.37 13.00 15.44
N LEU A 170 5.74 12.59 14.22
CA LEU A 170 5.59 11.20 13.78
C LEU A 170 6.41 10.25 14.67
N ILE A 171 7.65 10.60 15.02
CA ILE A 171 8.47 9.84 15.97
C ILE A 171 7.80 9.77 17.36
N LEU A 172 7.22 10.87 17.84
CA LEU A 172 6.53 10.90 19.14
C LEU A 172 5.27 10.03 19.15
N ILE A 173 4.49 10.04 18.07
CA ILE A 173 3.32 9.15 17.92
C ILE A 173 3.77 7.69 17.87
N ASN A 174 4.93 7.40 17.26
CA ASN A 174 5.57 6.08 17.30
C ASN A 174 6.05 5.67 18.70
N TRP A 175 5.93 6.51 19.73
CA TRP A 175 6.21 6.13 21.11
C TRP A 175 4.93 5.76 21.89
N VAL A 176 3.76 5.93 21.28
CA VAL A 176 2.48 5.56 21.90
C VAL A 176 2.33 4.05 21.92
N ARG A 177 2.66 3.45 23.07
CA ARG A 177 2.60 1.99 23.28
C ARG A 177 1.17 1.44 23.38
N ASN A 178 0.15 2.30 23.56
CA ASN A 178 -1.23 1.86 23.74
C ASN A 178 -2.10 2.18 22.51
N LEU A 179 -2.07 1.26 21.55
CA LEU A 179 -2.81 1.34 20.28
C LEU A 179 -4.32 1.46 20.44
N LYS A 180 -4.89 0.96 21.56
CA LYS A 180 -6.33 1.05 21.82
C LYS A 180 -6.80 2.50 21.92
N ARG A 181 -5.92 3.43 22.34
CA ARG A 181 -6.24 4.87 22.38
C ARG A 181 -6.20 5.54 21.01
N LEU A 182 -5.49 4.96 20.04
CA LEU A 182 -5.35 5.49 18.68
C LEU A 182 -6.49 5.02 17.76
N ALA A 183 -7.11 3.88 18.06
CA ALA A 183 -8.21 3.30 17.28
C ALA A 183 -9.35 4.28 16.87
N PRO A 184 -9.92 5.11 17.77
CA PRO A 184 -10.96 6.07 17.36
C PRO A 184 -10.42 7.16 16.43
N PHE A 185 -9.17 7.59 16.62
CA PHE A 185 -8.51 8.57 15.75
C PHE A 185 -8.27 7.98 14.34
N CYS A 186 -7.79 6.74 14.24
CA CYS A 186 -7.63 6.06 12.95
C CYS A 186 -8.97 5.90 12.21
N THR A 187 -10.06 5.66 12.96
CA THR A 187 -11.40 5.56 12.35
C THR A 187 -11.84 6.90 11.77
N ALA A 188 -11.65 8.00 12.51
CA ALA A 188 -11.91 9.35 12.02
C ALA A 188 -11.02 9.70 10.80
N ALA A 189 -9.73 9.37 10.86
CA ALA A 189 -8.80 9.59 9.76
C ALA A 189 -9.24 8.87 8.48
N ASN A 190 -9.70 7.61 8.59
CA ASN A 190 -10.21 6.86 7.43
C ASN A 190 -11.45 7.53 6.79
N VAL A 191 -12.35 8.13 7.58
CA VAL A 191 -13.50 8.87 7.06
C VAL A 191 -13.03 10.13 6.32
N ILE A 192 -12.08 10.87 6.90
CA ILE A 192 -11.48 12.05 6.26
C ILE A 192 -10.78 11.66 4.96
N THR A 193 -10.02 10.57 4.93
CA THR A 193 -9.38 10.05 3.71
C THR A 193 -10.42 9.72 2.63
N LEU A 194 -11.53 9.08 3.00
CA LEU A 194 -12.60 8.77 2.05
C LEU A 194 -13.24 10.04 1.46
N ILE A 195 -13.46 11.06 2.29
CA ILE A 195 -13.94 12.37 1.84
C ILE A 195 -12.92 13.02 0.91
N GLY A 196 -11.63 12.97 1.24
CA GLY A 196 -10.54 13.47 0.40
C GLY A 196 -10.52 12.81 -0.98
N TYR A 197 -10.64 11.48 -1.06
CA TYR A 197 -10.78 10.79 -2.34
C TYR A 197 -12.02 11.22 -3.12
N ALA A 198 -13.16 11.41 -2.45
CA ALA A 198 -14.39 11.89 -3.10
C ALA A 198 -14.22 13.31 -3.70
N ILE A 199 -13.55 14.21 -2.97
CA ILE A 199 -13.24 15.57 -3.46
C ILE A 199 -12.31 15.51 -4.68
N ILE A 200 -11.26 14.70 -4.63
CA ILE A 200 -10.34 14.53 -5.76
C ILE A 200 -11.10 14.02 -7.00
N PHE A 201 -11.94 12.99 -6.84
CA PHE A 201 -12.78 12.49 -7.93
C PHE A 201 -13.72 13.56 -8.47
N TYR A 202 -14.32 14.38 -7.61
CA TYR A 202 -15.16 15.50 -8.02
C TYR A 202 -14.39 16.49 -8.91
N TYR A 203 -13.18 16.90 -8.52
CA TYR A 203 -12.35 17.82 -9.32
C TYR A 203 -11.88 17.21 -10.64
N ILE A 204 -11.52 15.93 -10.64
CA ILE A 204 -11.16 15.21 -11.87
C ILE A 204 -12.31 15.28 -12.88
N ILE A 205 -13.54 15.01 -12.45
CA ILE A 205 -14.73 15.01 -13.31
C ILE A 205 -15.07 16.46 -13.74
N ARG A 206 -14.97 17.43 -12.83
CA ARG A 206 -15.20 18.86 -13.10
C ARG A 206 -14.25 19.39 -14.18
N ASN A 207 -13.00 18.93 -14.20
CA ASN A 207 -11.99 19.31 -15.19
C ASN A 207 -12.17 18.68 -16.58
N LYS A 208 -13.28 17.94 -16.83
CA LYS A 208 -13.65 17.37 -18.13
C LYS A 208 -12.51 16.58 -18.78
N PRO A 209 -12.26 15.32 -18.33
CA PRO A 209 -11.20 14.50 -18.88
C PRO A 209 -11.36 14.37 -20.41
N SER A 210 -10.35 14.81 -21.16
CA SER A 210 -10.30 14.70 -22.63
C SER A 210 -9.10 13.87 -23.07
N PHE A 211 -9.28 13.17 -24.19
CA PHE A 211 -8.20 12.48 -24.90
C PHE A 211 -7.41 13.41 -25.83
N ASP A 212 -7.85 14.66 -26.00
CA ASP A 212 -7.18 15.64 -26.84
C ASP A 212 -5.78 15.94 -26.28
N ASN A 213 -4.76 15.87 -27.15
CA ASN A 213 -3.35 16.05 -26.79
C ASN A 213 -2.84 15.09 -25.70
N ARG A 214 -3.43 13.88 -25.58
CA ARG A 214 -2.94 12.83 -24.67
C ARG A 214 -2.24 11.72 -25.44
N SER A 215 -1.08 11.30 -24.97
CA SER A 215 -0.27 10.30 -25.65
C SER A 215 -0.77 8.89 -25.33
N PRO A 216 -1.09 8.05 -26.33
CA PRO A 216 -1.45 6.65 -26.11
C PRO A 216 -0.27 5.86 -25.54
N THR A 217 0.94 6.19 -25.98
CA THR A 217 2.19 5.59 -25.58
C THR A 217 3.11 6.68 -25.05
N GLY A 218 3.61 6.50 -23.82
CA GLY A 218 4.62 7.34 -23.20
C GLY A 218 6.03 7.00 -23.69
N GLN A 219 7.01 7.70 -23.16
CA GLN A 219 8.42 7.44 -23.48
C GLN A 219 8.91 6.18 -22.76
N TYR A 220 9.67 5.33 -23.46
CA TYR A 220 10.21 4.10 -22.90
C TYR A 220 11.10 4.35 -21.67
N ASP A 221 11.82 5.46 -21.65
CA ASP A 221 12.73 5.84 -20.56
C ASP A 221 12.02 6.07 -19.22
N HIS A 222 10.74 6.42 -19.25
CA HIS A 222 9.94 6.67 -18.04
C HIS A 222 9.12 5.44 -17.60
N PHE A 223 9.16 4.35 -18.37
CA PHE A 223 8.45 3.12 -18.03
C PHE A 223 8.87 2.52 -16.66
N PRO A 224 10.17 2.53 -16.26
CA PRO A 224 10.57 2.05 -14.94
C PRO A 224 9.93 2.83 -13.78
N LEU A 225 9.74 4.15 -13.93
CA LEU A 225 9.05 4.97 -12.94
C LEU A 225 7.58 4.56 -12.84
N PHE A 226 6.90 4.40 -13.97
CA PHE A 226 5.51 3.91 -14.00
C PHE A 226 5.39 2.53 -13.32
N PHE A 227 6.25 1.58 -13.70
CA PHE A 227 6.24 0.23 -13.15
C PHE A 227 6.45 0.24 -11.63
N GLY A 228 7.42 1.02 -11.15
CA GLY A 228 7.69 1.18 -9.72
C GLY A 228 6.50 1.78 -8.96
N THR A 229 5.85 2.82 -9.49
CA THR A 229 4.68 3.44 -8.87
C THR A 229 3.47 2.50 -8.81
N VAL A 230 3.22 1.73 -9.89
CA VAL A 230 2.13 0.74 -9.93
C VAL A 230 2.38 -0.40 -8.95
N LEU A 231 3.60 -0.97 -8.93
CA LEU A 231 3.96 -1.99 -7.95
C LEU A 231 3.82 -1.49 -6.52
N PHE A 232 4.39 -0.31 -6.22
CA PHE A 232 4.28 0.31 -4.89
C PHE A 232 2.83 0.46 -4.44
N SER A 233 1.92 0.79 -5.35
CA SER A 233 0.54 1.06 -5.00
C SER A 233 -0.28 -0.22 -4.81
N LEU A 234 0.01 -1.27 -5.59
CA LEU A 234 -0.71 -2.55 -5.57
C LEU A 234 -0.18 -3.52 -4.51
N GLU A 235 1.01 -3.27 -3.95
CA GLU A 235 1.64 -4.15 -2.97
C GLU A 235 1.04 -3.94 -1.57
N ALA A 236 0.45 -4.99 -1.01
CA ALA A 236 -0.18 -4.96 0.31
C ALA A 236 0.21 -6.19 1.17
N ILE A 237 1.46 -6.64 1.05
CA ILE A 237 1.89 -7.92 1.65
C ILE A 237 1.77 -7.95 3.19
N GLY A 238 1.95 -6.81 3.85
CA GLY A 238 1.83 -6.70 5.31
C GLY A 238 0.46 -7.14 5.80
N VAL A 239 -0.61 -6.68 5.14
CA VAL A 239 -1.99 -6.92 5.59
C VAL A 239 -2.55 -8.26 5.14
N ILE A 240 -2.02 -8.87 4.08
CA ILE A 240 -2.62 -10.06 3.46
C ILE A 240 -2.62 -11.28 4.39
N MET A 241 -1.46 -11.59 5.00
CA MET A 241 -1.30 -12.77 5.84
C MET A 241 -2.08 -12.66 7.16
N PRO A 242 -2.00 -11.54 7.92
CA PRO A 242 -2.85 -11.36 9.10
C PRO A 242 -4.35 -11.42 8.77
N LEU A 243 -4.75 -10.82 7.64
CA LEU A 243 -6.15 -10.78 7.23
C LEU A 243 -6.70 -12.16 6.88
N GLU A 244 -5.91 -13.00 6.20
CA GLU A 244 -6.25 -14.39 5.96
C GLU A 244 -6.42 -15.16 7.27
N ASN A 245 -5.51 -14.97 8.23
CA ASN A 245 -5.50 -15.66 9.52
C ASN A 245 -6.72 -15.34 10.40
N GLU A 246 -7.25 -14.11 10.30
CA GLU A 246 -8.42 -13.65 11.07
C GLU A 246 -9.77 -14.04 10.42
N MET A 247 -9.77 -14.65 9.22
CA MET A 247 -11.00 -15.08 8.58
C MET A 247 -11.64 -16.30 9.25
N LYS A 248 -12.98 -16.34 9.27
CA LYS A 248 -13.76 -17.54 9.65
C LYS A 248 -13.40 -18.79 8.85
N SER A 249 -13.00 -18.59 7.60
CA SER A 249 -12.67 -19.67 6.68
C SER A 249 -11.55 -19.18 5.77
N PRO A 250 -10.28 -19.32 6.18
CA PRO A 250 -9.11 -18.88 5.40
C PRO A 250 -9.08 -19.48 3.99
N LYS A 251 -9.59 -20.72 3.85
CA LYS A 251 -9.80 -21.40 2.55
C LYS A 251 -10.66 -20.63 1.54
N ASN A 252 -11.48 -19.67 1.99
CA ASN A 252 -12.30 -18.84 1.11
C ASN A 252 -11.57 -17.55 0.67
N PHE A 253 -10.43 -17.22 1.26
CA PHE A 253 -9.64 -16.04 0.92
C PHE A 253 -9.07 -16.15 -0.50
N ALA A 254 -8.32 -17.22 -0.77
CA ALA A 254 -7.63 -17.47 -2.05
C ALA A 254 -8.43 -18.31 -3.07
N ARG A 255 -9.76 -18.42 -2.92
CA ARG A 255 -10.61 -19.04 -3.97
C ARG A 255 -10.66 -18.18 -5.24
N PRO A 256 -11.02 -18.75 -6.41
CA PRO A 256 -11.17 -17.98 -7.66
C PRO A 256 -12.15 -16.79 -7.55
N PHE A 257 -13.21 -16.91 -6.76
CA PHE A 257 -14.11 -15.81 -6.38
C PHE A 257 -14.00 -15.48 -4.89
N GLY A 258 -12.81 -15.69 -4.32
CA GLY A 258 -12.49 -15.40 -2.94
C GLY A 258 -12.27 -13.92 -2.69
N VAL A 259 -12.12 -13.57 -1.41
CA VAL A 259 -11.91 -12.18 -0.96
C VAL A 259 -10.70 -11.54 -1.64
N LEU A 260 -9.63 -12.31 -1.86
CA LEU A 260 -8.42 -11.82 -2.52
C LEU A 260 -8.66 -11.36 -3.96
N ASN A 261 -9.35 -12.17 -4.77
CA ASN A 261 -9.57 -11.84 -6.19
C ASN A 261 -10.57 -10.70 -6.37
N ILE A 262 -11.63 -10.69 -5.58
CA ILE A 262 -12.59 -9.58 -5.57
C ILE A 262 -11.90 -8.30 -5.09
N GLY A 263 -11.11 -8.39 -4.01
CA GLY A 263 -10.33 -7.29 -3.46
C GLY A 263 -9.35 -6.71 -4.47
N MET A 264 -8.47 -7.53 -5.04
CA MET A 264 -7.49 -7.06 -6.03
C MET A 264 -8.15 -6.55 -7.31
N GLY A 265 -9.23 -7.18 -7.77
CA GLY A 265 -10.01 -6.68 -8.91
C GLY A 265 -10.55 -5.27 -8.65
N LEU A 266 -11.09 -5.02 -7.45
CA LEU A 266 -11.56 -3.70 -7.05
C LEU A 266 -10.42 -2.68 -6.92
N VAL A 267 -9.31 -3.04 -6.28
CA VAL A 267 -8.13 -2.16 -6.12
C VAL A 267 -7.58 -1.76 -7.48
N VAL A 268 -7.32 -2.73 -8.35
CA VAL A 268 -6.82 -2.48 -9.72
C VAL A 268 -7.80 -1.61 -10.50
N SER A 269 -9.11 -1.86 -10.40
CA SER A 269 -10.12 -1.03 -11.06
C SER A 269 -10.11 0.41 -10.58
N ILE A 270 -10.06 0.63 -9.25
CA ILE A 270 -10.01 1.98 -8.66
C ILE A 270 -8.74 2.71 -9.09
N TYR A 271 -7.59 2.04 -9.12
CA TYR A 271 -6.32 2.63 -9.55
C TYR A 271 -6.28 2.94 -11.04
N LEU A 272 -6.83 2.07 -11.87
CA LEU A 272 -7.01 2.32 -13.30
C LEU A 272 -7.87 3.56 -13.52
N ILE A 273 -9.01 3.67 -12.82
CA ILE A 273 -9.91 4.81 -12.94
C ILE A 273 -9.21 6.10 -12.47
N MET A 274 -8.54 6.08 -11.32
CA MET A 274 -7.80 7.24 -10.81
C MET A 274 -6.67 7.64 -11.77
N GLY A 275 -5.84 6.68 -12.18
CA GLY A 275 -4.70 6.93 -13.06
C GLY A 275 -5.12 7.44 -14.43
N LEU A 276 -6.11 6.80 -15.05
CA LEU A 276 -6.64 7.22 -16.34
C LEU A 276 -7.32 8.58 -16.26
N LEU A 277 -8.32 8.75 -15.41
CA LEU A 277 -9.08 10.01 -15.37
C LEU A 277 -8.22 11.17 -14.88
N GLY A 278 -7.35 10.95 -13.89
CA GLY A 278 -6.41 11.97 -13.44
C GLY A 278 -5.44 12.40 -14.54
N TYR A 279 -4.90 11.45 -15.32
CA TYR A 279 -4.04 11.77 -16.45
C TYR A 279 -4.80 12.49 -17.58
N LEU A 280 -6.04 12.08 -17.89
CA LEU A 280 -6.84 12.75 -18.92
C LEU A 280 -7.19 14.19 -18.51
N SER A 281 -7.49 14.43 -17.23
CA SER A 281 -7.82 15.77 -16.73
C SER A 281 -6.60 16.71 -16.69
N TYR A 282 -5.45 16.26 -16.18
CA TYR A 282 -4.29 17.15 -15.94
C TYR A 282 -3.15 17.01 -16.96
N GLY A 283 -2.99 15.84 -17.60
CA GLY A 283 -2.02 15.67 -18.68
C GLY A 283 -0.57 15.90 -18.26
N ALA A 284 0.10 16.86 -18.91
CA ALA A 284 1.49 17.22 -18.63
C ALA A 284 1.66 17.96 -17.29
N ASP A 285 0.62 18.67 -16.85
CA ASP A 285 0.61 19.45 -15.61
C ASP A 285 0.33 18.59 -14.39
N VAL A 286 0.19 17.27 -14.56
CA VAL A 286 -0.05 16.36 -13.44
C VAL A 286 1.17 16.34 -12.50
N GLU A 287 0.94 16.62 -11.23
CA GLU A 287 1.96 16.63 -10.20
C GLU A 287 2.21 15.21 -9.65
N PRO A 288 3.33 14.96 -8.94
CA PRO A 288 3.64 13.64 -8.38
C PRO A 288 2.54 13.04 -7.51
N ALA A 289 1.75 13.90 -6.84
CA ALA A 289 0.52 13.54 -6.17
C ALA A 289 -0.60 14.46 -6.66
N ILE A 290 -1.73 13.87 -7.08
CA ILE A 290 -2.85 14.62 -7.65
C ILE A 290 -3.48 15.63 -6.68
N THR A 291 -3.26 15.47 -5.37
CA THR A 291 -3.70 16.45 -4.37
C THR A 291 -3.07 17.82 -4.57
N LEU A 292 -1.87 17.89 -5.15
CA LEU A 292 -1.18 19.14 -5.47
C LEU A 292 -1.77 19.84 -6.72
N ASN A 293 -2.61 19.15 -7.48
CA ASN A 293 -3.31 19.70 -8.63
C ASN A 293 -4.69 20.30 -8.28
N LEU A 294 -5.06 20.30 -7.00
CA LEU A 294 -6.29 20.94 -6.53
C LEU A 294 -6.10 22.47 -6.55
N PRO A 295 -7.14 23.25 -6.92
CA PRO A 295 -7.05 24.70 -6.92
C PRO A 295 -6.78 25.22 -5.50
N PRO A 296 -5.88 26.21 -5.32
CA PRO A 296 -5.52 26.73 -4.00
C PRO A 296 -6.62 27.58 -3.34
N ASP A 297 -7.62 28.03 -4.10
CA ASP A 297 -8.64 29.00 -3.67
C ASP A 297 -10.02 28.39 -3.34
N ASP A 298 -10.24 27.08 -3.55
CA ASP A 298 -11.51 26.35 -3.25
C ASP A 298 -11.29 25.26 -2.17
#